data_AF-A0A9C6DRV0-F1
#
_entry.id   AF-A0A9C6DRV0-F1
#
_cell.length_a   1.000
_cell.length_b   1.000
_cell.length_c   1.000
_cell.angle_alpha   90.00
_cell.angle_beta   90.00
_cell.angle_gamma   90.00
#
_symmetry.space_group_name_H-M   'P 1'
#
loop_
_entity.id
_entity.type
_entity.pdbx_description
1 polymer ?
#
loop_
_entity_poly.entity_id
_entity_poly.type
_entity_poly.pdbx_seq_one_letter_code
_entity_poly.pdbx_strand_id
1 'polypeptide(L)'
;MSPINVFLHSPFDVMKADQNLGYTGESLQLRVTSMEIVTEDKFEFGADIKRRKCRFQHESNLTHFPIFTRNLCQQECRLSLVFKVCKCIPHFYAKSGNWEQQNVF
;
A
#
# COMPACT_ATOMS: atom_id res chain seq x y z
N MET A 1 -20.40 -21.19 -14.36
CA MET A 1 -19.73 -19.88 -14.42
C MET A 1 -18.54 -19.92 -13.48
N SER A 2 -17.36 -19.45 -13.87
CA SER A 2 -16.25 -19.33 -12.92
C SER A 2 -16.54 -18.19 -11.94
N PRO A 3 -16.25 -18.36 -10.64
CA PRO A 3 -16.49 -17.31 -9.66
C PRO A 3 -15.62 -16.08 -9.95
N ILE A 4 -16.22 -14.89 -9.87
CA ILE A 4 -15.53 -13.61 -10.03
C ILE A 4 -15.02 -13.15 -8.67
N ASN A 5 -13.80 -12.62 -8.63
CA ASN A 5 -13.22 -11.98 -7.46
C ASN A 5 -13.05 -10.49 -7.71
N VAL A 6 -13.50 -9.65 -6.77
CA VAL A 6 -13.51 -8.18 -6.93
C VAL A 6 -12.64 -7.52 -5.86
N PHE A 7 -11.86 -6.54 -6.30
CA PHE A 7 -10.99 -5.73 -5.45
C PHE A 7 -11.36 -4.25 -5.60
N LEU A 8 -11.39 -3.52 -4.50
CA LEU A 8 -11.66 -2.09 -4.48
C LEU A 8 -10.54 -1.37 -3.71
N HIS A 9 -9.95 -0.35 -4.32
CA HIS A 9 -8.90 0.46 -3.71
C HIS A 9 -8.96 1.91 -4.20
N SER A 10 -8.22 2.79 -3.53
CA SER A 10 -8.02 4.18 -3.95
C SER A 10 -7.21 4.24 -5.25
N PRO A 11 -7.43 5.24 -6.13
CA PRO A 11 -6.58 5.46 -7.31
C PRO A 11 -5.11 5.76 -6.96
N PHE A 12 -4.83 6.15 -5.71
CA PHE A 12 -3.48 6.41 -5.20
C PHE A 12 -2.90 5.23 -4.40
N ASP A 13 -3.54 4.06 -4.44
CA ASP A 13 -3.09 2.84 -3.77
C ASP A 13 -3.07 1.66 -4.74
N VAL A 14 -2.52 0.53 -4.29
CA VAL A 14 -2.47 -0.71 -5.07
C VAL A 14 -3.53 -1.71 -4.61
N MET A 15 -3.94 -2.60 -5.51
CA MET A 15 -4.77 -3.74 -5.12
C MET A 15 -4.02 -4.63 -4.11
N LYS A 16 -4.73 -5.12 -3.10
CA LYS A 16 -4.19 -6.11 -2.17
C LYS A 16 -4.97 -7.42 -2.27
N ALA A 17 -4.26 -8.52 -2.49
CA ALA A 17 -4.86 -9.85 -2.61
C ALA A 17 -5.67 -10.27 -1.36
N ASP A 18 -5.25 -9.80 -0.17
CA ASP A 18 -5.92 -10.03 1.12
C ASP A 18 -7.11 -9.09 1.38
N GLN A 19 -7.42 -8.15 0.48
CA GLN A 19 -8.55 -7.21 0.58
C GLN A 19 -9.51 -7.38 -0.60
N ASN A 20 -10.03 -8.59 -0.76
CA ASN A 20 -11.07 -8.89 -1.74
C ASN A 20 -12.48 -8.84 -1.15
N LEU A 21 -13.48 -8.70 -2.02
CA LEU A 21 -14.91 -8.72 -1.67
C LEU A 21 -15.53 -10.13 -1.72
N GLY A 22 -14.69 -11.17 -1.78
CA GLY A 22 -15.12 -12.56 -1.90
C GLY A 22 -15.39 -13.00 -3.33
N TYR A 23 -15.53 -14.31 -3.48
CA TYR A 23 -15.87 -14.97 -4.74
C TYR A 23 -17.39 -15.06 -4.89
N THR A 24 -17.93 -14.65 -6.03
CA THR A 24 -19.36 -14.84 -6.34
C THR A 24 -19.57 -15.42 -7.73
N GLY A 25 -20.57 -16.31 -7.85
CA GLY A 25 -21.07 -16.81 -9.13
C GLY A 25 -22.35 -16.09 -9.61
N GLU A 26 -22.83 -15.12 -8.82
CA GLU A 26 -24.07 -14.37 -9.03
C GLU A 26 -23.80 -12.91 -9.37
N SER A 27 -24.85 -12.15 -9.71
CA SER A 27 -24.75 -10.70 -9.93
C SER A 27 -24.37 -9.95 -8.66
N LEU A 28 -23.35 -9.11 -8.73
CA LEU A 28 -22.89 -8.25 -7.64
C LEU A 28 -23.15 -6.78 -7.98
N GLN A 29 -23.86 -6.07 -7.10
CA GLN A 29 -24.03 -4.62 -7.18
C GLN A 29 -23.25 -3.94 -6.06
N LEU A 30 -22.34 -3.03 -6.41
CA LEU A 30 -21.51 -2.29 -5.46
C LEU A 30 -21.92 -0.82 -5.42
N ARG A 31 -22.17 -0.31 -4.21
CA ARG A 31 -22.32 1.13 -3.96
C ARG A 31 -21.08 1.63 -3.24
N VAL A 32 -20.23 2.34 -3.97
CA VAL A 32 -18.97 2.88 -3.45
C VAL A 32 -19.17 4.31 -2.99
N THR A 33 -18.57 4.68 -1.85
CA THR A 33 -18.51 6.06 -1.37
C THR A 33 -17.09 6.35 -0.91
N SER A 34 -16.55 7.49 -1.32
CA SER A 34 -15.22 7.96 -0.92
C SER A 34 -15.35 9.03 0.15
N MET A 35 -14.51 8.94 1.18
CA MET A 35 -14.36 9.99 2.20
C MET A 35 -12.93 10.50 2.15
N GLU A 36 -12.78 11.80 2.03
CA GLU A 36 -11.49 12.47 1.99
C GLU A 36 -11.30 13.30 3.26
N ILE A 37 -10.08 13.27 3.79
CA ILE A 37 -9.68 14.10 4.92
C ILE A 37 -8.88 15.25 4.33
N VAL A 38 -9.45 16.46 4.37
CA VAL A 38 -8.76 17.70 3.99
C VAL A 38 -8.24 18.41 5.24
N THR A 39 -7.22 19.23 5.07
CA THR A 39 -6.59 19.99 6.15
C THR A 39 -6.42 21.46 5.73
N GLU A 40 -6.24 22.34 6.71
CA GLU A 40 -5.98 23.75 6.46
C GLU A 40 -4.63 23.97 5.79
N ASP A 41 -4.54 25.05 5.03
CA ASP A 41 -3.27 25.51 4.47
C ASP A 41 -2.24 25.67 5.59
N LYS A 42 -1.03 25.15 5.36
CA LYS A 42 0.12 25.19 6.30
C LYS A 42 0.03 24.27 7.52
N PHE A 43 -0.97 23.40 7.65
CA PHE A 43 -1.01 22.41 8.73
C PHE A 43 0.28 21.57 8.81
N GLU A 44 0.87 21.26 7.65
CA GLU A 44 2.16 20.57 7.54
C GLU A 44 3.30 21.26 8.31
N PHE A 45 3.36 22.59 8.28
CA PHE A 45 4.42 23.36 8.94
C PHE A 45 4.18 23.50 10.46
N GLY A 46 2.91 23.46 10.89
CA GLY A 46 2.53 23.62 12.30
C GLY A 46 2.67 22.35 13.13
N ALA A 47 2.66 21.17 12.50
CA ALA A 47 2.76 19.90 13.20
C ALA A 47 3.61 18.89 12.42
N ASP A 48 4.64 18.37 13.06
CA ASP A 48 5.47 17.31 12.49
C ASP A 48 4.71 15.97 12.42
N ILE A 49 5.28 15.02 11.68
CA ILE A 49 4.71 13.68 11.46
C ILE A 49 4.42 12.98 12.80
N LYS A 50 5.27 13.17 13.83
CA LYS A 50 5.10 12.53 15.14
C LYS A 50 3.85 13.02 15.86
N ARG A 51 3.55 14.33 15.78
CA ARG A 51 2.33 14.92 16.35
C ARG A 51 1.09 14.52 15.56
N ARG A 52 1.16 14.56 14.23
CA ARG A 52 0.02 14.25 13.34
C ARG A 52 -0.33 12.76 13.27
N LYS A 53 0.65 11.88 13.52
CA LYS A 53 0.53 10.41 13.38
C LYS A 53 0.13 9.95 11.97
N CYS A 54 0.26 10.82 10.96
CA CYS A 54 0.04 10.53 9.54
C CYS A 54 1.12 11.23 8.70
N ARG A 55 1.23 10.87 7.42
CA ARG A 55 2.19 11.43 6.46
C ARG A 55 1.45 11.99 5.25
N PHE A 56 1.95 13.10 4.72
CA PHE A 56 1.64 13.54 3.36
C PHE A 56 2.39 12.68 2.34
N GLN A 57 1.97 12.73 1.08
CA GLN A 57 2.53 11.88 0.01
C GLN A 57 4.05 12.07 -0.17
N HIS A 58 4.52 13.31 -0.11
CA HIS A 58 5.95 13.66 -0.23
C HIS A 58 6.76 13.36 1.03
N GLU A 59 6.11 13.06 2.16
CA GLU A 59 6.77 12.66 3.41
C GLU A 59 7.04 11.15 3.47
N SER A 60 6.92 10.44 2.35
CA SER A 60 7.21 9.02 2.26
C SER A 60 8.64 8.72 2.67
N ASN A 61 8.81 7.72 3.53
CA ASN A 61 10.10 7.11 3.83
C ASN A 61 10.18 5.66 3.34
N LEU A 62 9.28 5.28 2.42
CA LEU A 62 9.29 3.99 1.77
C LEU A 62 10.44 3.95 0.77
N THR A 63 11.15 2.83 0.77
CA THR A 63 12.33 2.57 -0.05
C THR A 63 12.03 1.57 -1.16
N HIS A 64 11.03 0.72 -0.96
CA HIS A 64 10.60 -0.28 -1.91
C HIS A 64 9.49 0.26 -2.81
N PHE A 65 8.50 0.95 -2.24
CA PHE A 65 7.38 1.51 -3.00
C PHE A 65 7.54 3.01 -3.27
N PRO A 66 7.20 3.49 -4.49
CA PRO A 66 7.39 4.89 -4.88
C PRO A 66 6.32 5.85 -4.34
N ILE A 67 5.21 5.33 -3.81
CA ILE A 67 4.07 6.11 -3.32
C ILE A 67 3.74 5.72 -1.88
N PHE A 68 3.34 6.70 -1.07
CA PHE A 68 2.96 6.43 0.31
C PHE A 68 1.47 6.17 0.44
N THR A 69 1.15 4.94 0.84
CA THR A 69 -0.15 4.61 1.43
C THR A 69 0.06 3.82 2.71
N ARG A 70 -0.96 3.80 3.58
CA ARG A 70 -0.93 2.95 4.77
C ARG A 70 -0.70 1.48 4.41
N ASN A 71 -1.31 1.04 3.31
CA ASN A 71 -1.21 -0.32 2.79
C ASN A 71 0.22 -0.66 2.34
N LEU A 72 0.85 0.20 1.53
CA LEU A 72 2.21 0.00 1.05
C LEU A 72 3.24 0.09 2.17
N CYS A 73 3.03 0.97 3.15
CA CYS A 73 3.86 1.06 4.34
C CYS A 73 3.85 -0.26 5.15
N GLN A 74 2.66 -0.85 5.35
CA GLN A 74 2.56 -2.16 6.01
C GLN A 74 3.20 -3.27 5.20
N GLN A 75 3.04 -3.25 3.87
CA GLN A 75 3.67 -4.22 2.99
C GLN A 75 5.20 -4.13 3.01
N GLU A 76 5.77 -2.93 2.99
CA GLU A 76 7.23 -2.74 3.06
C GLU A 76 7.78 -3.14 4.43
N CYS A 77 7.02 -2.88 5.51
CA CYS A 77 7.38 -3.37 6.84
C CYS A 77 7.43 -4.91 6.89
N ARG A 78 6.44 -5.59 6.30
CA ARG A 78 6.45 -7.06 6.17
C ARG A 78 7.62 -7.53 5.31
N LEU A 79 7.87 -6.89 4.18
CA LEU A 79 8.99 -7.21 3.31
C LEU A 79 10.34 -7.03 4.03
N SER A 80 10.50 -5.96 4.80
CA SER A 80 11.69 -5.68 5.60
C SER A 80 11.93 -6.78 6.63
N LEU A 81 10.88 -7.28 7.29
CA LEU A 81 10.98 -8.40 8.22
C LEU A 81 11.37 -9.70 7.51
N VAL A 82 10.71 -10.02 6.39
CA VAL A 82 11.02 -11.19 5.57
C VAL A 82 12.47 -11.15 5.10
N PHE A 83 12.93 -10.01 4.60
CA PHE A 83 14.32 -9.85 4.17
C PHE A 83 15.31 -9.96 5.34
N LYS A 84 14.98 -9.39 6.51
CA LYS A 84 15.82 -9.49 7.70
C LYS A 84 16.04 -10.94 8.14
N VAL A 85 14.99 -11.76 8.10
CA VAL A 85 15.00 -13.16 8.58
C VAL A 85 15.43 -14.14 7.49
N CYS A 86 14.82 -14.07 6.31
CA CYS A 86 14.94 -15.05 5.24
C CYS A 86 15.95 -14.66 4.15
N LYS A 87 16.40 -13.39 4.11
CA LYS A 87 17.34 -12.85 3.11
C LYS A 87 16.87 -13.00 1.66
N CYS A 88 15.56 -13.02 1.43
CA CYS A 88 14.96 -13.12 0.10
C CYS A 88 13.76 -12.17 -0.06
N ILE A 89 13.42 -11.87 -1.31
CA ILE A 89 12.24 -11.09 -1.70
C ILE A 89 11.21 -12.04 -2.32
N PRO A 90 9.99 -12.16 -1.77
CA PRO A 90 8.94 -12.97 -2.37
C PRO A 90 8.57 -12.48 -3.78
N HIS A 91 8.37 -13.42 -4.71
CA HIS A 91 8.17 -13.12 -6.14
C HIS A 91 6.98 -12.20 -6.45
N PHE A 92 5.99 -12.13 -5.57
CA PHE A 92 4.77 -11.34 -5.76
C PHE A 92 4.95 -9.85 -5.40
N TYR A 93 6.09 -9.48 -4.79
CA TYR A 93 6.46 -8.07 -4.64
C TYR A 93 7.09 -7.57 -5.94
N ALA A 94 6.64 -6.41 -6.41
CA ALA A 94 7.24 -5.76 -7.57
C ALA A 94 8.71 -5.47 -7.29
N LYS A 95 9.60 -5.78 -8.24
CA LYS A 95 11.00 -5.39 -8.11
C LYS A 95 11.09 -3.88 -8.24
N SER A 96 11.66 -3.22 -7.23
CA SER A 96 11.96 -1.78 -7.30
C SER A 96 13.47 -1.60 -7.40
N GLY A 97 13.90 -0.65 -8.24
CA GLY A 97 15.29 -0.53 -8.69
C GLY A 97 16.33 -0.33 -7.59
N ASN A 98 15.91 0.09 -6.38
CA ASN A 98 16.81 0.25 -5.23
C ASN A 98 17.09 -1.07 -4.50
N TRP A 99 16.20 -2.06 -4.61
CA TRP A 99 16.35 -3.39 -3.98
C TRP A 99 16.87 -4.44 -4.96
N GLU A 100 16.92 -4.12 -6.26
CA GLU A 100 17.58 -4.95 -7.28
C GLU A 100 19.10 -5.05 -7.06
N GLN A 101 19.70 -4.09 -6.35
CA GLN A 101 21.15 -4.01 -6.12
C GLN A 101 21.65 -4.88 -4.96
N GLN A 102 20.77 -5.62 -4.27
CA GLN A 102 21.18 -6.49 -3.16
C GLN A 102 21.67 -7.88 -3.59
N ASN A 103 21.96 -8.13 -4.88
CA ASN A 103 22.53 -9.39 -5.38
C ASN A 103 21.91 -10.63 -4.70
N VAL A 104 20.58 -10.73 -4.77
CA VAL A 104 19.84 -11.91 -4.27
C VAL A 104 19.57 -12.90 -5.42
N PHE A 105 20.52 -12.95 -6.36
CA PHE A 105 20.78 -14.08 -7.25
C PHE A 105 22.30 -14.22 -7.37
#